data_AF-A0A0H3B6V0-F1
#
_entry.id   AF-A0A0H3B6V0-F1
#
_cell.length_a   1.000
_cell.length_b   1.000
_cell.length_c   1.000
_cell.angle_alpha   90.00
_cell.angle_beta   90.00
_cell.angle_gamma   90.00
#
_symmetry.space_group_name_H-M   'P 1'
#
loop_
_entity.id
_entity.type
_entity.pdbx_description
1 polymer ?
#
loop_
_entity_poly.entity_id
_entity_poly.type
_entity_poly.pdbx_seq_one_letter_code
_entity_poly.pdbx_strand_id
1 'polypeptide(L)'
;MRMTNRKKEILSYYEPGNLEWVTGEIGAPPLDVSGVAYMLFGTGAFDNSHYVESTRRTLESMVKAGLLEKITSYEQRQNRTQSGGGRGVWCNVSRYALPGSCVVMHDDGGKREAIEGEVVRID
;
A
#
# COMPACT_ATOMS: atom_id res chain seq x y z
N MET A 1 4.57 -22.22 -3.52
CA MET A 1 3.61 -21.51 -2.64
C MET A 1 2.19 -21.87 -3.07
N ARG A 2 1.27 -22.20 -2.14
CA ARG A 2 -0.15 -22.43 -2.49
C ARG A 2 -0.87 -21.10 -2.75
N MET A 3 -1.58 -21.03 -3.88
CA MET A 3 -2.48 -19.93 -4.20
C MET A 3 -3.81 -20.12 -3.46
N THR A 4 -4.13 -19.20 -2.55
CA THR A 4 -5.37 -19.22 -1.76
C THR A 4 -6.34 -18.16 -2.28
N ASN A 5 -7.62 -18.27 -1.93
CA ASN A 5 -8.62 -17.25 -2.32
C ASN A 5 -8.21 -15.85 -1.88
N ARG A 6 -7.69 -15.71 -0.66
CA ARG A 6 -7.17 -14.43 -0.15
C ARG A 6 -6.04 -13.85 -1.01
N LYS A 7 -5.14 -14.67 -1.56
CA LYS A 7 -4.06 -14.18 -2.44
C LYS A 7 -4.60 -13.75 -3.79
N LYS A 8 -5.57 -14.47 -4.34
CA LYS A 8 -6.26 -14.09 -5.57
C LYS A 8 -7.00 -12.76 -5.41
N GLU A 9 -7.69 -12.61 -4.28
CA GLU A 9 -8.39 -11.37 -3.91
C GLU A 9 -7.42 -10.19 -3.80
N ILE A 10 -6.29 -10.35 -3.10
CA ILE A 10 -5.24 -9.31 -3.06
C ILE A 10 -4.73 -8.96 -4.46
N LEU A 11 -4.52 -9.94 -5.34
CA LEU A 11 -4.07 -9.68 -6.70
C LEU A 11 -5.14 -8.96 -7.53
N SER A 12 -6.43 -9.24 -7.30
CA SER A 12 -7.50 -8.55 -8.02
C SER A 12 -7.54 -7.05 -7.75
N TYR A 13 -7.02 -6.57 -6.61
CA TYR A 13 -6.93 -5.14 -6.34
C TYR A 13 -5.99 -4.39 -7.29
N TYR A 14 -5.09 -5.09 -7.98
CA TYR A 14 -4.18 -4.51 -8.97
C TYR A 14 -4.72 -4.63 -10.40
N GLU A 15 -5.87 -5.29 -10.62
CA GLU A 15 -6.45 -5.43 -11.95
C GLU A 15 -7.02 -4.09 -12.43
N PRO A 16 -6.82 -3.70 -13.71
CA PRO A 16 -7.26 -2.40 -14.22
C PRO A 16 -8.74 -2.08 -13.98
N GLY A 17 -9.62 -3.09 -14.07
CA GLY A 17 -11.05 -2.93 -13.80
C GLY A 17 -11.39 -2.63 -12.34
N ASN A 18 -10.44 -2.87 -11.43
CA ASN A 18 -10.60 -2.63 -9.99
C ASN A 18 -9.86 -1.39 -9.49
N LEU A 19 -8.92 -0.84 -10.28
CA LEU A 19 -8.07 0.25 -9.81
C LEU A 19 -8.84 1.51 -9.43
N GLU A 20 -9.93 1.84 -10.14
CA GLU A 20 -10.73 3.03 -9.86
C GLU A 20 -11.31 2.97 -8.43
N TRP A 21 -11.97 1.87 -8.08
CA TRP A 21 -12.57 1.73 -6.75
C TRP A 21 -11.52 1.53 -5.65
N VAL A 22 -10.45 0.76 -5.93
CA VAL A 22 -9.34 0.58 -4.98
C VAL A 22 -8.67 1.91 -4.65
N THR A 23 -8.45 2.75 -5.67
CA THR A 23 -7.86 4.07 -5.51
C THR A 23 -8.76 4.99 -4.70
N GLY A 24 -10.09 4.91 -4.91
CA GLY A 24 -11.07 5.66 -4.13
C GLY A 24 -11.08 5.30 -2.63
N GLU A 25 -10.89 4.01 -2.30
CA GLU A 25 -10.96 3.54 -0.92
C GLU A 25 -9.64 3.70 -0.15
N ILE A 26 -8.51 3.30 -0.76
CA ILE A 26 -7.23 3.17 -0.04
C ILE A 26 -6.06 3.86 -0.74
N GLY A 27 -6.33 4.59 -1.83
CA GLY A 27 -5.31 5.22 -2.65
C GLY A 27 -4.72 4.28 -3.71
N ALA A 28 -4.02 4.88 -4.67
CA ALA A 28 -3.46 4.15 -5.80
C ALA A 28 -2.31 3.22 -5.36
N PRO A 29 -2.08 2.09 -6.06
CA PRO A 29 -0.89 1.28 -5.87
C PRO A 29 0.41 2.10 -5.98
N PRO A 30 1.48 1.75 -5.25
CA PRO A 30 1.63 0.51 -4.48
C PRO A 30 0.87 0.54 -3.14
N LEU A 31 0.19 -0.55 -2.81
CA LEU A 31 -0.75 -0.64 -1.69
C LEU A 31 -0.01 -0.94 -0.39
N ASP A 32 -0.45 -0.37 0.72
CA ASP A 32 0.13 -0.63 2.04
C ASP A 32 -0.60 -1.75 2.80
N VAL A 33 -0.03 -2.19 3.92
CA VAL A 33 -0.61 -3.26 4.74
C VAL A 33 -1.99 -2.87 5.28
N SER A 34 -2.15 -1.63 5.74
CA SER A 34 -3.37 -1.15 6.39
C SER A 34 -4.53 -1.06 5.41
N GLY A 35 -4.31 -0.51 4.22
CA GLY A 35 -5.29 -0.46 3.14
C GLY A 35 -5.71 -1.86 2.71
N VAL A 36 -4.76 -2.76 2.44
CA VAL A 36 -5.11 -4.14 2.08
C VAL A 36 -5.86 -4.86 3.20
N ALA A 37 -5.53 -4.60 4.47
CA ALA A 37 -6.27 -5.17 5.61
C ALA A 37 -7.70 -4.63 5.68
N TYR A 38 -7.90 -3.33 5.43
CA TYR A 38 -9.22 -2.74 5.32
C TYR A 38 -10.03 -3.36 4.17
N MET A 39 -9.42 -3.60 3.01
CA MET A 39 -10.11 -4.22 1.87
C MET A 39 -10.56 -5.66 2.15
N LEU A 40 -9.77 -6.41 2.93
CA LEU A 40 -10.08 -7.80 3.28
C LEU A 40 -11.06 -7.97 4.44
N PHE A 41 -11.08 -7.03 5.38
CA PHE A 41 -11.78 -7.19 6.67
C PHE A 41 -12.69 -6.02 7.04
N GLY A 42 -12.79 -5.00 6.18
CA GLY A 42 -13.52 -3.76 6.41
C GLY A 42 -12.99 -2.98 7.61
N THR A 43 -13.90 -2.26 8.27
CA THR A 43 -13.60 -1.47 9.47
C THR A 43 -13.09 -2.30 10.65
N GLY A 44 -13.33 -3.62 10.66
CA GLY A 44 -12.79 -4.53 11.67
C GLY A 44 -11.26 -4.56 11.72
N ALA A 45 -10.58 -4.13 10.64
CA ALA A 45 -9.12 -4.02 10.61
C ALA A 45 -8.56 -2.91 11.52
N PHE A 46 -9.33 -1.85 11.81
CA PHE A 46 -8.85 -0.73 12.63
C PHE A 46 -8.71 -1.08 14.11
N ASP A 47 -9.57 -1.98 14.60
CA ASP A 47 -9.63 -2.35 16.01
C ASP A 47 -8.90 -3.68 16.30
N ASN A 48 -8.51 -4.43 15.27
CA ASN A 48 -7.91 -5.74 15.43
C ASN A 48 -6.52 -5.85 14.77
N SER A 49 -5.48 -5.74 15.60
CA SER A 49 -4.08 -5.88 15.18
C SER A 49 -3.77 -7.24 14.53
N HIS A 50 -4.53 -8.30 14.85
CA HIS A 50 -4.34 -9.61 14.23
C HIS A 50 -4.68 -9.60 12.73
N TYR A 51 -5.65 -8.79 12.29
CA TYR A 51 -5.97 -8.69 10.87
C TYR A 51 -4.85 -8.01 10.09
N VAL A 52 -4.34 -6.89 10.60
CA VAL A 52 -3.20 -6.18 10.01
C VAL A 52 -1.97 -7.10 9.94
N GLU A 53 -1.67 -7.82 11.02
CA GLU A 53 -0.52 -8.73 11.08
C GLU A 53 -0.71 -9.96 10.16
N SER A 54 -1.91 -10.50 10.06
CA SER A 54 -2.24 -11.58 9.11
C SER A 54 -2.07 -11.15 7.66
N THR A 55 -2.53 -9.94 7.33
CA THR A 55 -2.36 -9.32 6.01
C THR A 55 -0.89 -9.12 5.70
N ARG A 56 -0.12 -8.53 6.63
CA ARG A 56 1.33 -8.35 6.49
C ARG A 56 2.03 -9.65 6.15
N ARG A 57 1.80 -10.72 6.92
CA ARG A 57 2.40 -12.04 6.67
C ARG A 57 2.00 -12.61 5.31
N THR A 58 0.78 -12.36 4.87
CA THR A 58 0.29 -12.79 3.55
C THR A 58 1.04 -12.06 2.44
N LEU A 59 1.14 -10.73 2.52
CA LEU A 59 1.87 -9.91 1.54
C LEU A 59 3.35 -10.30 1.48
N GLU A 60 4.02 -10.45 2.63
CA GLU A 60 5.41 -10.94 2.69
C GLU A 60 5.57 -12.33 2.07
N SER A 61 4.58 -13.22 2.23
CA SER A 61 4.61 -14.54 1.58
C SER A 61 4.46 -14.44 0.05
N MET A 62 3.70 -13.47 -0.45
CA MET A 62 3.52 -13.22 -1.88
C MET A 62 4.76 -12.61 -2.50
N VAL A 63 5.44 -11.72 -1.78
CA VAL A 63 6.75 -11.17 -2.17
C VAL A 63 7.79 -12.28 -2.29
N LYS A 64 7.88 -13.16 -1.29
CA LYS A 64 8.78 -14.33 -1.34
C LYS A 64 8.49 -15.27 -2.51
N ALA A 65 7.27 -15.26 -3.03
CA ALA A 65 6.87 -16.06 -4.18
C ALA A 65 6.96 -15.31 -5.52
N GLY A 66 7.48 -14.08 -5.54
CA GLY A 66 7.63 -13.27 -6.73
C GLY A 66 6.33 -12.75 -7.33
N LEU A 67 5.23 -12.76 -6.57
CA LEU A 67 3.93 -12.23 -7.05
C LEU A 67 3.79 -10.73 -6.80
N LEU A 68 4.55 -10.20 -5.86
CA LEU A 68 4.56 -8.79 -5.50
C LEU A 68 6.01 -8.37 -5.25
N GLU A 69 6.28 -7.09 -5.42
CA GLU A 69 7.50 -6.44 -4.96
C GLU A 69 7.18 -5.57 -3.75
N LYS A 70 8.15 -5.49 -2.82
CA LYS A 70 8.04 -4.66 -1.63
C LYS A 70 8.88 -3.40 -1.78
N ILE A 71 8.26 -2.26 -1.55
CA ILE A 71 8.88 -0.94 -1.56
C ILE A 71 8.80 -0.38 -0.14
N THR A 72 9.89 0.19 0.35
CA THR A 72 9.87 0.96 1.61
C THR A 72 9.75 2.42 1.24
N SER A 73 8.68 3.06 1.70
CA SER A 73 8.37 4.45 1.42
C SER A 73 8.34 5.24 2.73
N TYR A 74 8.88 6.47 2.73
CA TYR A 74 8.90 7.33 3.92
C TYR A 74 7.77 8.34 3.82
N GLU A 75 6.72 8.14 4.63
CA GLU A 75 5.45 8.83 4.48
C GLU A 75 4.97 9.44 5.79
N GLN A 76 4.20 10.52 5.68
CA GLN A 76 3.48 11.08 6.81
C GLN A 76 2.13 10.34 6.98
N ARG A 77 1.88 9.82 8.18
CA ARG A 77 0.63 9.15 8.54
C ARG A 77 -0.04 9.82 9.72
N GLN A 78 -1.37 9.78 9.77
CA GLN A 78 -2.10 10.35 10.89
C GLN A 78 -1.71 9.64 12.20
N ASN A 79 -1.43 10.42 13.24
CA ASN A 79 -1.18 9.88 14.57
C ASN A 79 -2.52 9.45 15.19
N ARG A 80 -2.60 8.26 15.81
CA ARG A 80 -3.82 7.76 16.48
C ARG A 80 -4.34 8.72 17.56
N THR A 81 -3.48 9.60 18.10
CA THR A 81 -3.83 10.58 19.14
C THR A 81 -4.20 11.96 18.60
N GLN A 82 -4.00 12.23 17.30
CA GLN A 82 -4.30 13.53 16.70
C GLN A 82 -5.49 13.41 15.74
N SER A 83 -6.61 14.04 16.08
CA SER A 83 -7.71 14.29 15.17
C SER A 83 -7.42 15.53 14.31
N GLY A 84 -7.76 15.50 13.02
CA GLY A 84 -7.63 16.65 12.10
C GLY A 84 -6.24 16.82 11.45
N GLY A 85 -5.99 18.03 10.92
CA GLY A 85 -4.80 18.44 10.15
C GLY A 85 -3.52 18.63 10.97
N GLY A 86 -3.27 17.73 11.93
CA GLY A 86 -2.00 17.67 12.64
C GLY A 86 -0.86 17.28 11.68
N ARG A 87 0.37 17.72 11.99
CA ARG A 87 1.60 17.28 11.31
C ARG A 87 1.81 15.78 11.57
N GLY A 88 1.11 14.86 10.91
CA GLY A 88 1.20 13.40 11.17
C GLY A 88 2.63 12.84 11.39
N VAL A 89 2.72 11.60 11.85
CA VAL A 89 4.01 10.95 12.12
C VAL A 89 4.64 10.48 10.82
N TRP A 90 5.89 10.87 10.60
CA TRP A 90 6.70 10.33 9.51
C TRP A 90 7.19 8.92 9.86
N CYS A 91 6.92 7.94 9.01
CA CYS A 91 7.33 6.57 9.21
C CYS A 91 7.69 5.85 7.91
N ASN A 92 8.51 4.80 8.04
CA ASN A 92 8.77 3.87 6.93
C ASN A 92 7.57 2.94 6.79
N VAL A 93 6.89 3.03 5.65
CA VAL A 93 5.75 2.20 5.28
C VAL A 93 6.19 1.16 4.27
N SER A 94 5.77 -0.08 4.49
CA SER A 94 5.91 -1.15 3.51
C SER A 94 4.75 -1.08 2.52
N ARG A 95 5.06 -0.77 1.26
CA ARG A 95 4.12 -0.79 0.15
C ARG A 95 4.41 -1.97 -0.78
N TYR A 96 3.38 -2.47 -1.44
CA TYR A 96 3.44 -3.66 -2.28
C TYR A 96 2.91 -3.35 -3.68
N ALA A 97 3.60 -3.83 -4.69
CA ALA A 97 3.32 -3.53 -6.09
C ALA A 97 3.41 -4.81 -6.93
N LEU A 98 2.83 -4.80 -8.13
CA LEU A 98 3.08 -5.88 -9.09
C LEU A 98 4.55 -5.84 -9.56
N PRO A 99 5.20 -6.99 -9.81
CA PRO A 99 6.57 -7.01 -10.31
C PRO A 99 6.72 -6.22 -11.61
N GLY A 100 7.82 -5.46 -11.72
CA GLY A 100 8.07 -4.60 -12.88
C GLY A 100 7.20 -3.34 -12.94
N SER A 101 6.43 -3.02 -11.91
CA SER A 101 5.73 -1.74 -11.82
C SER A 101 6.70 -0.63 -11.41
N CYS A 102 6.74 0.45 -12.19
CA CYS A 102 7.40 1.69 -11.84
C CYS A 102 6.32 2.71 -11.46
N VAL A 103 6.37 3.20 -10.22
CA VAL A 103 5.44 4.21 -9.72
C VAL A 103 6.24 5.36 -9.17
N VAL A 104 5.97 6.56 -9.68
CA VAL A 104 6.46 7.81 -9.12
C VAL A 104 5.35 8.40 -8.28
N MET A 105 5.69 8.83 -7.06
CA MET A 105 4.77 9.49 -6.13
C MET A 105 5.26 10.91 -5.90
N HIS A 106 4.33 11.85 -5.74
CA HIS A 106 4.67 13.21 -5.35
C HIS A 106 5.31 13.20 -3.95
N ASP A 107 6.38 13.98 -3.77
CA ASP A 107 6.97 14.19 -2.45
C ASP A 107 6.13 15.22 -1.67
N ASP A 108 5.46 14.76 -0.62
CA ASP A 108 4.68 15.61 0.28
C ASP A 108 5.54 16.19 1.43
N GLY A 109 6.85 16.31 1.23
CA GLY A 109 7.78 17.00 2.13
C GLY A 109 8.58 16.07 3.06
N GLY A 110 8.92 14.87 2.58
CA GLY A 110 9.65 13.85 3.30
C GLY A 110 11.13 14.17 3.48
N LYS A 111 12.01 13.34 2.92
CA LYS A 111 13.48 13.49 3.08
C LYS A 111 14.05 14.72 2.37
N ARG A 112 13.26 15.47 1.60
CA ARG A 112 13.71 16.58 0.72
C ARG A 112 14.72 16.11 -0.33
N GLU A 113 14.54 14.89 -0.82
CA GLU A 113 15.31 14.27 -1.90
C GLU A 113 14.41 14.01 -3.11
N ALA A 114 13.39 14.85 -3.30
CA ALA A 114 12.50 14.76 -4.45
C ALA A 114 13.28 14.95 -5.75
N ILE A 115 12.88 14.21 -6.78
CA ILE A 115 13.32 14.49 -8.13
C ILE A 115 12.48 15.66 -8.64
N GLU A 116 13.11 16.79 -8.92
CA GLU A 116 12.44 17.91 -9.57
C GLU A 116 12.14 17.59 -11.04
N GLY A 117 10.97 18.02 -11.53
CA GLY A 117 10.58 17.90 -12.93
C GLY A 117 9.25 17.19 -13.16
N GLU A 118 8.89 17.04 -14.43
CA GLU A 118 7.69 16.31 -14.86
C GLU A 118 8.03 14.85 -15.13
N VAL A 119 7.16 13.95 -14.66
CA VAL A 119 7.27 12.53 -14.94
C VAL A 119 6.62 12.24 -16.28
N VAL A 120 7.41 11.80 -17.25
CA VAL A 120 6.93 11.31 -18.55
C VAL A 120 7.14 9.81 -18.60
N ARG A 121 6.05 9.04 -18.76
CA ARG A 121 6.13 7.61 -19.02
C ARG A 121 6.41 7.42 -20.51
N ILE A 122 7.55 6.82 -20.83
CA ILE A 122 7.95 6.50 -22.21
C ILE A 122 7.50 5.06 -22.48
N ASP A 123 6.70 4.87 -23.53
CA ASP A 123 6.24 3.56 -24.01
C ASP A 123 7.31 2.85 -24.85
#